data_AF-A0A2T3G341-F1
#
_entry.id   AF-A0A2T3G341-F1
#
_cell.length_a   1.000
_cell.length_b   1.000
_cell.length_c   1.000
_cell.angle_alpha   90.00
_cell.angle_beta   90.00
_cell.angle_gamma   90.00
#
_symmetry.space_group_name_H-M   'P 1'
#
loop_
_entity.id
_entity.type
_entity.pdbx_description
1 polymer ?
#
loop_
_entity_poly.entity_id
_entity_poly.type
_entity_poly.pdbx_seq_one_letter_code
_entity_poly.pdbx_strand_id
1 'polypeptide(L)'
;MVEVKEEKEKASYLNMLTQEEVAQKLGTTKQHISVLRELGLIQAIKTGKGFMFSQREIERFQEVYRGCDVSNKLKALESYRKRESN
;
A
#
# COMPACT_ATOMS: atom_id res chain seq x y z
N MET A 1 19.96 -19.76 16.74
CA MET A 1 19.88 -18.62 15.78
C MET A 1 18.72 -18.70 14.81
N VAL A 2 18.13 -19.88 14.56
CA VAL A 2 16.97 -20.04 13.65
C VAL A 2 15.67 -19.53 14.28
N GLU A 3 15.37 -19.87 15.54
CA GLU A 3 14.12 -19.48 16.22
C GLU A 3 13.97 -17.95 16.36
N VAL A 4 15.06 -17.23 16.65
CA VAL A 4 15.06 -15.76 16.78
C VAL A 4 14.76 -15.06 15.46
N LYS A 5 15.06 -15.69 14.31
CA LYS A 5 14.74 -15.15 12.98
C LYS A 5 13.24 -15.30 12.67
N GLU A 6 12.65 -16.45 12.97
CA GLU A 6 11.22 -16.71 12.74
C GLU A 6 10.30 -15.80 13.58
N GLU A 7 10.64 -15.54 14.84
CA GLU A 7 9.85 -14.62 15.68
C GLU A 7 9.91 -13.18 15.19
N LYS A 8 11.07 -12.72 14.69
CA LYS A 8 11.22 -11.40 14.07
C LYS A 8 10.40 -11.26 12.78
N GLU A 9 10.37 -12.29 11.95
CA GLU A 9 9.55 -12.29 10.72
C GLU A 9 8.04 -12.34 11.02
N LYS A 10 7.60 -13.11 12.03
CA LYS A 10 6.19 -13.09 12.48
C LYS A 10 5.76 -11.75 13.07
N ALA A 11 6.61 -11.11 13.86
CA ALA A 11 6.34 -9.78 14.41
C ALA A 11 6.22 -8.72 13.29
N SER A 12 7.02 -8.84 12.23
CA SER A 12 6.93 -8.01 11.02
C SER A 12 5.56 -8.09 10.33
N TYR A 13 4.95 -9.29 10.27
CA TYR A 13 3.66 -9.51 9.61
C TYR A 13 2.48 -8.81 10.33
N LEU A 14 2.57 -8.66 11.66
CA LEU A 14 1.56 -7.98 12.46
C LEU A 14 1.68 -6.45 12.44
N ASN A 15 2.79 -5.91 11.92
CA ASN A 15 3.01 -4.47 11.82
C ASN A 15 2.27 -3.90 10.61
N MET A 16 0.96 -3.68 10.79
CA MET A 16 0.16 -2.92 9.84
C MET A 16 0.42 -1.42 9.97
N LEU A 17 0.43 -0.74 8.83
CA LEU A 17 0.63 0.69 8.71
C LEU A 17 -0.72 1.40 8.68
N THR A 18 -0.81 2.52 9.37
CA THR A 18 -1.91 3.48 9.24
C THR A 18 -1.81 4.24 7.92
N GLN A 19 -2.91 4.88 7.53
CA GLN A 19 -2.95 5.69 6.33
C GLN A 19 -1.92 6.85 6.34
N GLU A 20 -1.71 7.47 7.50
CA GLU A 20 -0.68 8.50 7.71
C GLU A 20 0.74 7.95 7.50
N GLU A 21 1.07 6.79 8.06
CA GLU A 21 2.40 6.19 7.91
C GLU A 21 2.67 5.78 6.46
N VAL A 22 1.66 5.25 5.75
CA VAL A 22 1.77 4.96 4.32
C VAL A 22 2.00 6.23 3.52
N ALA A 23 1.28 7.32 3.83
CA ALA A 23 1.45 8.60 3.16
C ALA A 23 2.89 9.14 3.34
N GLN A 24 3.43 9.08 4.56
CA GLN A 24 4.82 9.47 4.84
C GLN A 24 5.83 8.60 4.07
N LYS A 25 5.65 7.27 4.07
CA LYS A 25 6.55 6.34 3.38
C LYS A 25 6.53 6.51 1.86
N LEU A 26 5.37 6.79 1.28
CA LEU A 26 5.20 6.99 -0.17
C LEU A 26 5.42 8.44 -0.61
N GLY A 27 5.76 9.35 0.31
CA GLY A 27 6.02 10.77 0.01
C GLY A 27 4.79 11.50 -0.53
N THR A 28 3.61 11.24 0.03
CA THR A 28 2.34 11.83 -0.43
C THR A 28 1.42 12.22 0.74
N THR A 29 0.20 12.66 0.46
CA THR A 29 -0.80 13.07 1.46
C THR A 29 -1.72 11.92 1.85
N LYS A 30 -2.30 11.99 3.05
CA LYS A 30 -3.32 11.04 3.50
C LYS A 30 -4.49 10.96 2.51
N GLN A 31 -4.94 12.11 2.00
CA GLN A 31 -6.04 12.21 1.04
C GLN A 31 -5.71 11.44 -0.24
N HIS A 32 -4.46 11.53 -0.71
CA HIS A 32 -4.03 10.79 -1.88
C HIS A 32 -4.03 9.28 -1.65
N ILE A 33 -3.63 8.80 -0.46
CA ILE A 33 -3.75 7.38 -0.10
C ILE A 33 -5.22 6.92 -0.12
N SER A 34 -6.18 7.76 0.31
CA SER A 34 -7.62 7.43 0.17
C SER A 34 -8.00 7.24 -1.30
N VAL A 35 -7.53 8.12 -2.19
CA VAL A 35 -7.81 8.02 -3.64
C VAL A 35 -7.23 6.72 -4.21
N LEU A 36 -5.97 6.40 -3.91
CA LEU A 36 -5.35 5.16 -4.38
C LEU A 36 -6.10 3.91 -3.88
N ARG A 37 -6.57 3.93 -2.63
CA ARG A 37 -7.40 2.87 -2.06
C ARG A 37 -8.76 2.75 -2.75
N GLU A 38 -9.45 3.87 -2.94
CA GLU A 38 -10.78 3.92 -3.57
C GLU A 38 -10.74 3.44 -5.03
N LEU A 39 -9.63 3.69 -5.73
CA LEU A 39 -9.40 3.18 -7.07
C LEU A 39 -8.92 1.71 -7.10
N GLY A 40 -8.64 1.09 -5.96
CA GLY A 40 -8.15 -0.29 -5.87
C GLY A 40 -6.65 -0.48 -6.12
N LEU A 41 -5.87 0.60 -6.29
CA LEU A 41 -4.43 0.51 -6.50
C LEU A 41 -3.69 0.03 -5.24
N ILE A 42 -4.21 0.36 -4.06
CA ILE A 42 -3.70 -0.12 -2.77
C ILE A 42 -4.87 -0.70 -1.97
N GLN A 43 -4.75 -1.93 -1.52
CA GLN A 43 -5.74 -2.60 -0.70
C GLN A 43 -5.53 -2.26 0.78
N ALA A 44 -6.62 -2.21 1.54
CA ALA A 44 -6.57 -1.91 2.95
C ALA A 44 -7.60 -2.73 3.71
N ILE A 45 -7.31 -3.03 4.97
CA ILE A 45 -8.25 -3.63 5.89
C ILE A 45 -8.95 -2.51 6.64
N LYS A 46 -10.29 -2.46 6.54
CA LYS A 46 -11.08 -1.57 7.40
C LYS A 46 -11.04 -2.12 8.83
N THR A 47 -10.45 -1.37 9.74
CA THR A 47 -10.45 -1.64 11.18
C THR A 47 -11.31 -0.59 11.91
N GLY A 48 -11.60 -0.81 13.19
CA GLY A 48 -12.51 0.07 13.95
C GLY A 48 -12.15 1.57 13.85
N LYS A 49 -10.87 1.93 13.89
CA LYS A 49 -10.40 3.33 13.85
C LYS A 49 -10.10 3.87 12.46
N GLY A 50 -10.03 3.03 11.42
CA GLY A 50 -9.56 3.49 10.12
C GLY A 50 -9.24 2.38 9.13
N PHE A 51 -8.29 2.66 8.24
CA PHE A 51 -7.76 1.70 7.29
C PHE A 51 -6.32 1.38 7.64
N MET A 52 -6.02 0.10 7.66
CA MET A 52 -4.70 -0.44 7.95
C MET A 52 -4.17 -1.18 6.72
N PHE A 53 -2.87 -1.04 6.46
CA PHE A 53 -2.19 -1.56 5.28
C PHE A 53 -1.11 -2.53 5.72
N SER A 54 -1.07 -3.74 5.15
CA SER A 54 0.04 -4.66 5.43
C SER A 54 1.31 -4.18 4.73
N GLN A 55 2.47 -4.52 5.27
CA GLN A 55 3.74 -4.22 4.59
C GLN A 55 3.80 -4.86 3.19
N ARG A 56 3.36 -6.11 3.08
CA ARG A 56 3.27 -6.86 1.82
C ARG A 56 2.45 -6.13 0.75
N GLU A 57 1.38 -5.44 1.16
CA GLU A 57 0.55 -4.68 0.24
C GLU A 57 1.28 -3.44 -0.30
N ILE A 58 2.04 -2.76 0.55
CA ILE A 58 2.87 -1.62 0.13
C ILE A 58 3.98 -2.08 -0.81
N GLU A 59 4.61 -3.22 -0.54
CA GLU A 59 5.60 -3.85 -1.43
C GLU A 59 4.97 -4.20 -2.79
N ARG A 60 3.81 -4.88 -2.80
CA ARG A 60 3.07 -5.20 -4.03
C ARG A 60 2.76 -3.93 -4.83
N PHE A 61 2.31 -2.86 -4.18
CA PHE A 61 2.04 -1.58 -4.83
C PHE A 61 3.31 -1.02 -5.50
N GLN A 62 4.45 -1.01 -4.80
CA GLN A 62 5.71 -0.52 -5.34
C GLN A 62 6.20 -1.32 -6.54
N GLU A 63 5.98 -2.63 -6.56
CA GLU A 63 6.35 -3.51 -7.68
C GLU A 63 5.43 -3.32 -8.88
N VAL A 64 4.11 -3.42 -8.66
CA VAL A 64 3.09 -3.35 -9.73
C VAL A 64 3.10 -1.97 -10.40
N TYR A 65 3.24 -0.90 -9.63
CA TYR A 65 3.18 0.47 -10.14
C TYR A 65 4.56 1.11 -10.33
N ARG A 66 5.63 0.32 -10.34
CA ARG A 66 6.97 0.82 -10.67
C ARG A 66 6.97 1.48 -12.06
N GLY A 67 7.42 2.72 -12.11
CA GLY A 67 7.48 3.52 -13.34
C GLY A 67 6.14 4.07 -13.82
N CYS A 68 5.06 3.87 -13.06
CA CYS A 68 3.76 4.47 -13.34
C CYS A 68 3.65 5.87 -12.72
N ASP A 69 2.84 6.74 -13.34
CA ASP A 69 2.44 8.00 -12.73
C ASP A 69 1.09 7.82 -12.02
N VAL A 70 1.11 7.90 -10.70
CA VAL A 70 -0.07 7.81 -9.84
C VAL A 70 -0.29 9.10 -9.04
N SER A 71 0.25 10.23 -9.50
CA SER A 71 0.23 11.52 -8.81
C SER A 71 -1.16 12.15 -8.64
N ASN A 72 -2.14 11.70 -9.41
CA ASN A 72 -3.53 12.15 -9.31
C ASN A 72 -4.49 11.04 -9.75
N LYS A 73 -5.78 11.25 -9.52
CA LYS A 73 -6.84 10.27 -9.79
C LYS A 73 -6.88 9.78 -11.24
N LEU A 74 -6.72 10.66 -12.23
CA LEU A 74 -6.80 10.30 -13.65
C LEU A 74 -5.64 9.40 -14.05
N LYS A 75 -4.40 9.82 -13.74
CA LYS A 75 -3.20 9.05 -14.07
C LYS A 75 -3.11 7.72 -13.31
N ALA A 76 -3.59 7.70 -12.07
CA ALA A 76 -3.73 6.47 -11.29
C ALA A 76 -4.69 5.48 -11.95
N LEU A 77 -5.84 5.95 -12.46
CA LEU A 77 -6.80 5.12 -13.17
C LEU A 77 -6.26 4.58 -14.51
N GLU A 78 -5.53 5.40 -15.26
CA GLU A 78 -4.83 4.96 -16.47
C GLU A 78 -3.81 3.87 -16.17
N SER A 79 -3.01 4.07 -15.12
CA SER A 79 -2.02 3.09 -14.65
C SER A 79 -2.68 1.78 -14.22
N TYR A 80 -3.81 1.85 -13.50
CA TYR A 80 -4.59 0.67 -13.10
C TYR A 80 -5.06 -0.14 -14.31
N ARG A 81 -5.70 0.52 -15.29
CA ARG A 81 -6.19 -0.14 -16.52
C ARG A 81 -5.08 -0.81 -17.32
N LYS A 82 -3.90 -0.19 -17.38
CA LYS A 82 -2.73 -0.73 -18.08
C LYS A 82 -2.19 -2.01 -17.42
N ARG A 83 -2.36 -2.16 -16.11
CA ARG A 83 -1.90 -3.33 -15.34
C ARG A 83 -2.94 -4.45 -15.31
N GLU A 84 -4.23 -4.15 -15.36
CA GLU A 84 -5.30 -5.16 -15.49
C GLU A 84 -5.33 -5.83 -16.88
N SER A 85 -4.76 -5.19 -17.90
CA SER A 85 -4.75 -5.68 -19.28
C SER A 85 -3.53 -6.53 -19.65
N ASN A 86 -2.62 -6.81 -18.71
CA ASN A 86 -1.45 -7.68 -18.87
C ASN A 86 -1.56 -8.88 -17.94
#